data_AF-A0A1G2Y2F7-F1
#
_entry.id   AF-A0A1G2Y2F7-F1
#
_cell.length_a   1.000
_cell.length_b   1.000
_cell.length_c   1.000
_cell.angle_alpha   90.00
_cell.angle_beta   90.00
_cell.angle_gamma   90.00
#
_symmetry.space_group_name_H-M   'P 1'
#
loop_
_entity.id
_entity.type
_entity.pdbx_description
1 polymer ?
#
loop_
_entity_poly.entity_id
_entity_poly.type
_entity_poly.pdbx_seq_one_letter_code
_entity_poly.pdbx_strand_id
1 'polypeptide(L)'
;MKRLSRSEIKILIINFMLAVSIDKRRKFLSFGNGKRYTDTQKNYAFGIIGNSGIRATARILNVSRRTLQRWCRKYNVDVRRCPEWVYEWAERRKRRKAFWARHGYQ
;
A
#
# COMPACT_ATOMS: atom_id res chain seq x y z
N MET A 1 -1.84 3.65 -34.24
CA MET A 1 -2.04 3.18 -32.85
C MET A 1 -3.19 3.94 -32.22
N LYS A 2 -4.22 3.25 -31.71
CA LYS A 2 -5.38 3.89 -31.06
C LYS A 2 -4.99 4.31 -29.64
N ARG A 3 -5.23 5.57 -29.27
CA ARG A 3 -4.93 6.10 -27.94
C ARG A 3 -6.00 5.61 -26.96
N LEU A 4 -5.60 5.03 -25.84
CA LEU A 4 -6.53 4.57 -24.81
C LEU A 4 -7.26 5.75 -24.16
N SER A 5 -8.55 5.55 -23.89
CA SER A 5 -9.37 6.46 -23.10
C SER A 5 -8.94 6.46 -21.63
N ARG A 6 -9.33 7.52 -20.91
CA ARG A 6 -9.02 7.66 -19.48
C ARG A 6 -9.60 6.52 -18.61
N SER A 7 -10.77 5.99 -18.99
CA SER A 7 -11.40 4.85 -18.32
C SER A 7 -10.60 3.57 -18.54
N GLU A 8 -10.18 3.30 -19.78
CA GLU A 8 -9.35 2.13 -20.11
C GLU A 8 -8.00 2.17 -19.38
N ILE A 9 -7.34 3.33 -19.33
CA ILE A 9 -6.10 3.52 -18.56
C ILE A 9 -6.32 3.22 -17.07
N LYS A 10 -7.43 3.71 -16.50
CA LYS A 10 -7.76 3.47 -15.09
C LYS A 10 -7.98 1.99 -14.81
N ILE A 11 -8.70 1.28 -15.69
CA ILE A 11 -8.93 -0.17 -15.57
C ILE A 11 -7.60 -0.91 -15.63
N LEU A 12 -6.74 -0.57 -16.58
CA LEU A 12 -5.44 -1.20 -16.74
C LEU A 12 -4.55 -1.03 -15.50
N ILE A 13 -4.51 0.18 -14.95
CA ILE A 13 -3.78 0.48 -13.70
C ILE A 13 -4.35 -0.33 -12.51
N ILE A 14 -5.67 -0.42 -12.39
CA ILE A 14 -6.31 -1.20 -11.31
C ILE A 14 -5.98 -2.68 -11.45
N ASN A 15 -6.13 -3.26 -12.65
CA ASN A 15 -5.83 -4.66 -12.90
C ASN A 15 -4.36 -4.98 -12.64
N PHE A 16 -3.45 -4.10 -13.04
CA PHE A 16 -2.03 -4.22 -12.72
C PHE A 16 -1.78 -4.20 -11.21
N MET A 17 -2.36 -3.25 -10.49
CA MET A 17 -2.23 -3.18 -9.02
C MET A 17 -2.80 -4.42 -8.32
N LEU A 18 -3.90 -4.97 -8.84
CA LEU A 18 -4.50 -6.21 -8.34
C LEU A 18 -3.56 -7.40 -8.58
N ALA A 19 -3.02 -7.55 -9.79
CA ALA A 19 -2.08 -8.63 -10.12
C ALA A 19 -0.85 -8.60 -9.20
N VAL A 20 -0.23 -7.43 -9.02
CA VAL A 20 0.91 -7.24 -8.09
C VAL A 20 0.52 -7.60 -6.65
N SER A 21 -0.70 -7.27 -6.23
CA SER A 21 -1.17 -7.58 -4.88
C SER A 21 -1.40 -9.09 -4.70
N ILE A 22 -1.95 -9.76 -5.71
CA ILE A 22 -2.15 -11.22 -5.74
C ILE A 22 -0.81 -11.94 -5.65
N ASP A 23 0.21 -11.50 -6.39
CA ASP A 23 1.53 -12.13 -6.36
C ASP A 23 2.21 -11.98 -4.99
N LYS A 24 2.15 -10.79 -4.39
CA LYS A 24 2.63 -10.57 -3.01
C LYS A 24 1.92 -11.48 -2.02
N ARG A 25 0.61 -11.64 -2.15
CA ARG A 25 -0.17 -12.55 -1.31
C ARG A 25 0.26 -14.00 -1.51
N ARG A 26 0.41 -14.45 -2.75
CA ARG A 26 0.84 -15.82 -3.08
C ARG A 26 2.21 -16.11 -2.46
N LYS A 27 3.17 -15.19 -2.60
CA LYS A 27 4.50 -15.29 -1.99
C LYS A 27 4.45 -15.31 -0.46
N PHE A 28 3.57 -14.51 0.15
CA PHE A 28 3.37 -14.56 1.60
C PHE A 28 2.79 -15.90 2.07
N LEU A 29 1.84 -16.46 1.33
CA LEU A 29 1.23 -17.75 1.67
C LEU A 29 2.21 -18.92 1.49
N SER A 30 3.13 -18.86 0.52
CA SER A 30 4.12 -19.93 0.32
C SER A 30 5.12 -20.09 1.46
N PHE A 31 5.24 -19.12 2.37
CA PHE A 31 6.13 -19.20 3.53
C PHE A 31 5.50 -19.90 4.76
N GLY A 32 4.26 -20.36 4.67
CA GLY A 32 3.57 -20.99 5.79
C GLY A 32 2.64 -22.12 5.36
N ASN A 33 2.12 -22.85 6.34
CA ASN A 33 1.25 -24.02 6.14
C ASN A 33 -0.21 -23.77 6.57
N GLY A 34 -0.59 -22.50 6.74
CA GLY A 34 -1.97 -22.09 7.08
C GLY A 34 -2.37 -22.19 8.56
N LYS A 35 -1.54 -22.77 9.44
CA LYS A 35 -1.88 -22.90 10.88
C LYS A 35 -1.56 -21.64 11.68
N ARG A 36 -0.27 -21.27 11.72
CA ARG A 36 0.24 -20.09 12.42
C ARG A 36 1.17 -19.34 11.48
N TYR A 37 1.25 -18.02 11.66
CA TYR A 37 2.15 -17.21 10.87
C TYR A 37 3.61 -17.45 11.28
N THR A 38 4.42 -17.88 10.31
CA THR A 38 5.86 -18.10 10.50
C THR A 38 6.60 -16.77 10.66
N ASP A 39 7.81 -16.79 11.21
CA ASP A 39 8.62 -15.57 11.29
C ASP A 39 9.01 -15.05 9.90
N THR A 40 9.21 -15.93 8.93
CA THR A 40 9.38 -15.57 7.51
C THR A 40 8.19 -14.77 6.97
N GLN A 41 6.96 -15.20 7.29
CA GLN A 41 5.75 -14.46 6.91
C GLN A 41 5.72 -13.06 7.54
N LYS A 42 6.07 -12.94 8.82
CA LYS A 42 6.10 -11.65 9.52
C LYS A 42 7.16 -10.72 8.93
N ASN A 43 8.37 -11.23 8.70
CA ASN A 43 9.46 -10.47 8.10
C ASN A 43 9.09 -9.97 6.69
N TYR A 44 8.47 -10.83 5.87
CA TYR A 44 7.96 -10.42 4.57
C TYR A 44 6.90 -9.31 4.68
N ALA A 45 5.98 -9.42 5.66
CA ALA A 45 4.99 -8.39 5.91
C ALA A 45 5.63 -7.06 6.32
N PHE A 46 6.66 -7.05 7.18
CA PHE A 46 7.36 -5.83 7.58
C PHE A 46 7.98 -5.08 6.40
N GLY A 47 8.60 -5.80 5.45
CA GLY A 47 9.14 -5.20 4.23
C GLY A 47 8.06 -4.50 3.38
N ILE A 48 6.87 -5.11 3.25
CA ILE A 48 5.76 -4.48 2.53
C ILE A 48 5.21 -3.27 3.31
N ILE A 49 5.19 -3.34 4.64
CA ILE A 49 4.75 -2.23 5.51
C ILE A 49 5.64 -1.00 5.33
N GLY A 50 6.96 -1.17 5.28
CA GLY A 50 7.88 -0.05 5.05
C GLY A 50 7.61 0.68 3.73
N ASN A 51 7.28 -0.07 2.68
CA ASN A 51 7.09 0.49 1.34
C ASN A 51 5.69 1.09 1.11
N SER A 52 4.65 0.43 1.63
CA SER A 52 3.25 0.73 1.28
C SER A 52 2.41 1.20 2.48
N GLY A 53 2.94 1.08 3.68
CA GLY A 53 2.23 1.35 4.93
C GLY A 53 1.35 0.18 5.38
N ILE A 54 0.95 0.24 6.66
CA ILE A 54 0.24 -0.86 7.33
C ILE A 54 -1.14 -1.15 6.74
N ARG A 55 -1.85 -0.10 6.28
CA ARG A 55 -3.21 -0.22 5.75
C ARG A 55 -3.22 -0.88 4.37
N ALA A 56 -2.28 -0.50 3.50
CA ALA A 56 -2.14 -1.13 2.20
C ALA A 56 -1.69 -2.59 2.37
N THR A 57 -0.70 -2.84 3.23
CA THR A 57 -0.21 -4.20 3.50
C THR A 57 -1.32 -5.12 4.01
N ALA A 58 -2.18 -4.65 4.92
CA ALA A 58 -3.32 -5.43 5.41
C ALA A 58 -4.24 -5.91 4.28
N ARG A 59 -4.49 -5.04 3.28
CA ARG A 59 -5.31 -5.38 2.10
C ARG A 59 -4.59 -6.34 1.15
N ILE A 60 -3.31 -6.07 0.87
CA ILE A 60 -2.48 -6.89 -0.03
C ILE A 60 -2.37 -8.32 0.50
N LEU A 61 -1.97 -8.48 1.76
CA LEU A 61 -1.74 -9.80 2.36
C LEU A 61 -3.01 -10.47 2.89
N ASN A 62 -4.12 -9.72 2.95
CA ASN A 62 -5.36 -10.14 3.61
C ASN A 62 -5.16 -10.63 5.04
N VAL A 63 -4.35 -9.87 5.77
CA VAL A 63 -4.11 -10.05 7.20
C VAL A 63 -4.76 -8.88 7.92
N SER A 64 -5.45 -9.15 9.03
CA SER A 64 -6.10 -8.08 9.77
C SER A 64 -5.09 -7.00 10.17
N ARG A 65 -5.48 -5.73 10.05
CA ARG A 65 -4.63 -4.60 10.46
C ARG A 65 -4.17 -4.75 11.91
N ARG A 66 -5.05 -5.23 12.80
CA ARG A 66 -4.74 -5.44 14.22
C ARG A 66 -3.65 -6.50 14.41
N THR A 67 -3.65 -7.56 13.60
CA THR A 67 -2.60 -8.59 13.60
C THR A 67 -1.25 -8.00 13.20
N LEU A 68 -1.20 -7.24 12.11
CA LEU A 68 0.04 -6.59 11.67
C LEU A 68 0.55 -5.59 12.72
N GLN A 69 -0.34 -4.80 13.33
CA GLN A 69 0.04 -3.86 14.39
C GLN A 69 0.60 -4.57 15.63
N ARG A 70 0.01 -5.71 16.03
CA ARG A 70 0.53 -6.54 17.12
C ARG A 70 1.93 -7.07 16.81
N TRP A 71 2.18 -7.49 15.58
CA TRP A 71 3.52 -7.90 15.16
C TRP A 71 4.51 -6.75 15.20
N CYS A 72 4.16 -5.60 14.64
CA CYS A 72 5.09 -4.45 14.65
C CYS A 72 5.48 -4.07 16.08
N ARG A 73 4.51 -4.02 17.01
CA ARG A 73 4.78 -3.76 18.43
C ARG A 73 5.64 -4.86 19.07
N LYS A 74 5.32 -6.13 18.83
CA LYS A 74 6.06 -7.26 19.41
C LYS A 74 7.52 -7.31 18.96
N TYR A 75 7.79 -6.97 17.70
CA TYR A 75 9.13 -7.05 17.11
C TYR A 75 9.83 -5.68 17.07
N ASN A 76 9.33 -4.69 17.80
CA ASN A 76 9.83 -3.32 17.84
C ASN A 76 10.08 -2.70 16.45
N VAL A 77 9.23 -3.02 15.48
CA VAL A 77 9.28 -2.46 14.14
C VAL A 77 8.60 -1.11 14.17
N ASP A 78 9.39 -0.04 14.04
CA ASP A 78 8.86 1.30 13.89
C ASP A 78 8.21 1.43 12.51
N VAL A 79 6.92 1.74 12.52
CA VAL A 79 6.13 1.93 11.31
C VAL A 79 5.63 3.36 11.32
N ARG A 80 6.26 4.20 10.48
CA ARG A 80 5.76 5.54 10.20
C ARG A 80 4.27 5.47 9.85
N ARG A 81 3.50 6.43 10.36
CA ARG A 81 2.03 6.48 10.17
C ARG A 81 1.64 6.35 8.69
N CYS A 82 2.42 6.97 7.82
CA CYS A 82 2.35 6.86 6.37
C CYS A 82 3.77 6.79 5.77
N PRO A 83 3.93 6.17 4.60
CA PRO A 83 5.15 6.31 3.79
C PRO A 83 5.42 7.76 3.40
N GLU A 84 6.69 8.12 3.17
CA GLU A 84 7.13 9.49 2.87
C GLU A 84 6.41 10.11 1.67
N TRP A 85 6.28 9.34 0.58
CA TRP A 85 5.63 9.79 -0.65
C TRP A 85 4.16 10.24 -0.43
N VAL A 86 3.49 9.77 0.63
CA VAL A 86 2.14 10.21 0.97
C VAL A 86 2.14 11.66 1.44
N TYR A 87 3.15 12.06 2.22
CA TYR A 87 3.32 13.44 2.67
C TYR A 87 3.68 14.34 1.50
N GLU A 88 4.62 13.92 0.64
CA GLU A 88 4.96 14.64 -0.59
C GLU A 88 3.74 14.84 -1.50
N TRP A 89 2.92 13.79 -1.67
CA TRP A 89 1.68 13.86 -2.44
C TRP A 89 0.67 14.84 -1.83
N ALA A 90 0.49 14.81 -0.51
CA ALA A 90 -0.38 15.73 0.20
C ALA A 90 0.06 17.20 0.03
N GLU A 91 1.36 17.47 0.15
CA GLU A 91 1.92 18.81 -0.06
C GLU A 91 1.75 19.28 -1.51
N ARG A 92 1.98 18.39 -2.49
CA ARG A 92 1.73 18.71 -3.90
C ARG A 92 0.26 19.06 -4.16
N ARG A 93 -0.68 18.36 -3.51
CA ARG A 93 -2.12 18.68 -3.61
C ARG A 93 -2.44 20.01 -2.96
N LYS A 94 -1.86 20.32 -1.79
CA LYS A 94 -2.03 21.59 -1.10
C LYS A 94 -1.58 22.75 -1.98
N ARG A 95 -0.39 22.66 -2.58
CA ARG A 95 0.13 23.66 -3.54
C ARG A 95 -0.78 23.83 -4.75
N ARG A 96 -1.27 22.72 -5.32
CA ARG A 96 -2.20 22.77 -6.45
C ARG A 96 -3.50 23.47 -6.06
N LYS A 97 -4.11 23.13 -4.91
CA LYS A 97 -5.32 23.81 -4.42
C LYS A 97 -5.08 25.30 -4.21
N ALA A 98 -3.96 25.68 -3.59
CA ALA A 98 -3.60 27.09 -3.40
C ALA A 98 -3.38 27.82 -4.73
N PHE A 99 -2.84 27.16 -5.75
CA PHE A 99 -2.74 27.71 -7.10
C PHE A 99 -4.12 28.03 -7.68
N TRP A 100 -5.04 27.08 -7.71
CA TRP A 100 -6.39 27.31 -8.27
C TRP A 100 -7.17 28.38 -7.50
N ALA A 101 -7.05 28.38 -6.16
CA ALA A 101 -7.68 29.39 -5.31
C ALA A 101 -7.17 30.81 -5.61
N ARG A 102 -5.86 30.99 -5.86
CA ARG A 102 -5.28 32.28 -6.28
C ARG A 102 -5.78 32.77 -7.64
N HIS A 103 -6.22 31.86 -8.50
CA HIS A 103 -6.77 32.16 -9.82
C HIS A 103 -8.31 32.23 -9.85
N GLY A 104 -8.96 32.29 -8.68
CA GLY A 104 -10.42 32.45 -8.59
C GLY A 104 -11.23 31.19 -8.87
N TYR A 105 -10.58 30.03 -9.03
CA TYR A 105 -11.26 28.75 -9.18
C TYR A 105 -11.41 28.10 -7.79
N GLN A 106 -12.64 28.10 -7.25
CA GLN A 106 -13.01 27.38 -6.01
C GLN A 106 -13.68 26.05 -6.30
#